data_AF-A0A8S3EHJ7-F1
#
_entry.id   AF-A0A8S3EHJ7-F1
#
_cell.length_a   1.000
_cell.length_b   1.000
_cell.length_c   1.000
_cell.angle_alpha   90.00
_cell.angle_beta   90.00
_cell.angle_gamma   90.00
#
_symmetry.space_group_name_H-M   'P 1'
#
loop_
_entity.id
_entity.type
_entity.pdbx_description
1 polymer ?
#
loop_
_entity_poly.entity_id
_entity_poly.type
_entity_poly.pdbx_seq_one_letter_code
_entity_poly.pdbx_strand_id
1 'polypeptide(L)'
;MASGTTNDKLSVCCLMEYRPLPGSPRGQIIKIAGIDTYQSMGKDEALKAKAIVILTDIFGLTKNPRITADELSEKSGFDVYVPDLFDGDAVATSLLKDMPEVPGEKQSIGTKLSVAGKLLTSLGPWLFRHRQA
;
A
#
# COMPACT_ATOMS: atom_id res chain seq x y z
N MET A 1 -4.49 18.75 17.90
CA MET A 1 -5.32 18.36 19.06
C MET A 1 -6.34 17.35 18.58
N ALA A 2 -6.04 16.05 18.73
CA ALA A 2 -7.02 14.99 18.52
C ALA A 2 -7.59 14.65 19.90
N SER A 3 -8.81 15.11 20.17
CA SER A 3 -9.57 14.73 21.36
C SER A 3 -10.16 13.35 21.09
N GLY A 4 -9.61 12.33 21.75
CA GLY A 4 -10.12 10.96 21.73
C GLY A 4 -11.12 10.75 22.86
N THR A 5 -12.37 10.49 22.52
CA THR A 5 -13.35 9.88 23.43
C THR A 5 -13.57 8.42 23.02
N THR A 6 -13.44 7.55 24.00
CA THR A 6 -13.55 6.09 23.91
C THR A 6 -15.02 5.64 23.84
N ASN A 7 -15.35 4.82 22.82
CA ASN A 7 -16.22 3.63 22.91
C ASN A 7 -16.33 2.94 21.53
N ASP A 8 -15.78 1.73 21.43
CA ASP A 8 -16.07 0.66 20.46
C ASP A 8 -16.20 1.00 18.97
N LYS A 9 -15.50 2.02 18.48
CA LYS A 9 -15.33 2.26 17.06
C LYS A 9 -13.88 2.00 16.71
N LEU A 10 -13.66 0.99 15.88
CA LEU A 10 -12.40 0.76 15.20
C LEU A 10 -11.89 2.13 14.71
N SER A 11 -10.65 2.50 15.06
CA SER A 11 -10.12 3.79 14.64
C SER A 11 -10.25 3.90 13.12
N VAL A 12 -10.52 5.10 12.61
CA VAL A 12 -10.74 5.33 11.16
C VAL A 12 -9.58 4.81 10.28
N CYS A 13 -8.40 4.57 10.88
CA CYS A 13 -7.23 3.95 10.24
C CYS A 13 -7.42 2.46 9.89
N CYS A 14 -8.36 1.77 10.53
CA CYS A 14 -8.53 0.32 10.44
C CYS A 14 -9.70 -0.10 9.53
N LEU A 15 -10.36 0.86 8.88
CA LEU A 15 -11.39 0.58 7.87
C LEU A 15 -10.73 0.23 6.54
N MET A 16 -11.37 -0.64 5.76
CA MET A 16 -10.84 -1.14 4.48
C MET A 16 -10.93 -0.13 3.32
N GLU A 17 -11.02 1.18 3.60
CA GLU A 17 -11.11 2.24 2.60
C GLU A 17 -9.71 2.70 2.14
N TYR A 18 -9.53 2.94 0.84
CA TYR A 18 -8.31 3.60 0.35
C TYR A 18 -8.25 5.05 0.81
N ARG A 19 -7.31 5.35 1.72
CA ARG A 19 -7.04 6.71 2.19
C ARG A 19 -5.63 7.14 1.79
N PRO A 20 -5.48 8.09 0.84
CA PRO A 20 -4.18 8.67 0.53
C PRO A 20 -3.58 9.38 1.76
N LEU A 21 -2.31 9.12 2.05
CA LEU A 21 -1.57 9.91 3.03
C LEU A 21 -1.45 11.38 2.56
N PRO A 22 -1.50 12.35 3.50
CA PRO A 22 -1.35 13.76 3.18
C PRO A 22 0.07 14.06 2.70
N GLY A 23 0.23 15.15 1.95
CA GLY A 23 1.52 15.54 1.37
C GLY A 23 1.78 14.94 -0.01
N SER A 24 3.03 15.07 -0.47
CA SER A 24 3.49 14.60 -1.79
C SER A 24 4.80 13.83 -1.62
N PRO A 25 5.01 12.76 -2.40
CA PRO A 25 6.30 12.06 -2.47
C PRO A 25 7.45 13.04 -2.77
N ARG A 26 8.56 12.93 -2.04
CA ARG A 26 9.76 13.78 -2.15
C ARG A 26 10.97 13.04 -2.71
N GLY A 27 10.98 11.71 -2.60
CA GLY A 27 11.99 10.84 -3.18
C GLY A 27 11.83 10.70 -4.70
N GLN A 28 12.57 9.75 -5.27
CA GLN A 28 12.68 9.56 -6.71
C GLN A 28 12.56 8.09 -7.11
N ILE A 29 12.17 7.82 -8.35
CA ILE A 29 12.23 6.48 -8.93
C ILE A 29 13.63 6.28 -9.53
N ILE A 30 14.32 5.23 -9.10
CA ILE A 30 15.58 4.75 -9.65
C ILE A 30 15.42 3.32 -10.15
N LYS A 31 16.36 2.87 -10.99
CA LYS A 31 16.39 1.49 -11.45
C LYS A 31 17.47 0.71 -10.72
N ILE A 32 17.08 -0.33 -9.97
CA ILE A 32 18.01 -1.25 -9.28
C ILE A 32 17.84 -2.64 -9.88
N ALA A 33 18.91 -3.20 -10.44
CA ALA A 33 18.88 -4.52 -11.07
C ALA A 33 17.74 -4.70 -12.11
N GLY A 34 17.41 -3.62 -12.84
CA GLY A 34 16.32 -3.61 -13.83
C GLY A 34 14.94 -3.26 -13.27
N ILE A 35 14.75 -3.30 -11.95
CA ILE A 35 13.46 -3.06 -11.27
C ILE A 35 13.33 -1.59 -10.91
N ASP A 36 12.18 -0.99 -11.25
CA ASP A 36 11.85 0.36 -10.82
C ASP A 36 11.63 0.39 -9.30
N THR A 37 12.35 1.27 -8.62
CA THR A 37 12.42 1.34 -7.16
C THR A 37 12.30 2.78 -6.71
N TYR A 38 11.32 3.08 -5.86
CA TYR A 38 11.28 4.38 -5.20
C TYR A 38 12.34 4.45 -4.11
N GLN A 39 13.14 5.50 -4.12
CA GLN A 39 14.21 5.76 -3.18
C GLN A 39 13.93 7.07 -2.44
N SER A 40 14.01 7.00 -1.12
CA SER A 40 14.09 8.17 -0.25
C SER A 40 15.41 8.16 0.49
N MET A 41 16.23 9.20 0.28
CA MET A 41 17.57 9.31 0.84
C MET A 41 17.54 9.74 2.29
N GLY A 42 18.27 9.03 3.14
CA GLY A 42 18.53 9.42 4.53
C GLY A 42 19.42 10.66 4.59
N LYS A 43 19.32 11.42 5.70
CA LYS A 43 20.15 12.62 5.91
C LYS A 43 21.45 12.33 6.66
N ASP A 44 21.61 11.13 7.21
CA ASP A 44 22.76 10.75 8.03
C ASP A 44 23.76 9.90 7.23
N GLU A 45 24.85 10.54 6.82
CA GLU A 45 25.95 9.89 6.09
C GLU A 45 26.58 8.73 6.86
N ALA A 46 26.54 8.74 8.20
CA ALA A 46 27.09 7.67 9.02
C ALA A 46 26.24 6.39 8.99
N LEU A 47 24.98 6.48 8.54
CA LEU A 47 24.03 5.37 8.50
C LEU A 47 23.95 4.66 7.14
N LYS A 48 24.70 5.12 6.13
CA LYS A 48 24.69 4.57 4.76
C LYS A 48 25.05 3.08 4.62
N ALA A 49 25.61 2.47 5.67
CA ALA A 49 25.85 1.02 5.69
C ALA A 49 24.57 0.18 5.87
N LYS A 50 23.43 0.79 6.19
CA LYS A 50 22.14 0.11 6.42
C LYS A 50 21.03 0.82 5.66
N ALA A 51 20.01 0.05 5.27
CA ALA A 51 18.85 0.55 4.56
C ALA A 51 17.58 -0.14 5.06
N ILE A 52 16.45 0.51 4.85
CA ILE A 52 15.12 -0.07 5.06
C ILE A 52 14.50 -0.36 3.69
N VAL A 53 13.90 -1.55 3.55
CA VAL A 53 13.16 -1.93 2.34
C VAL A 53 11.70 -2.11 2.71
N ILE A 54 10.81 -1.38 2.02
CA ILE A 54 9.37 -1.53 2.16
C ILE A 54 8.86 -2.38 1.00
N LEU A 55 8.23 -3.50 1.33
CA LEU A 55 7.54 -4.34 0.35
C LEU A 55 6.06 -3.97 0.32
N THR A 56 5.54 -3.73 -0.87
CA THR A 56 4.15 -3.31 -1.09
C THR A 56 3.22 -4.52 -1.15
N ASP A 57 1.94 -4.28 -0.87
CA ASP A 57 0.88 -5.24 -1.17
C ASP A 57 0.51 -5.20 -2.66
N ILE A 58 -0.54 -5.92 -3.06
CA ILE A 58 -1.01 -6.02 -4.45
C ILE A 58 -1.33 -4.67 -5.12
N PHE A 59 -1.50 -3.56 -4.37
CA PHE A 59 -1.72 -2.24 -4.94
C PHE A 59 -0.41 -1.56 -5.38
N GLY A 60 0.75 -2.15 -5.05
CA GLY A 60 2.04 -1.75 -5.59
C GLY A 60 2.47 -0.35 -5.16
N LEU A 61 3.23 0.32 -6.04
CA LEU A 61 3.92 1.56 -5.75
C LEU A 61 3.04 2.81 -5.85
N THR A 62 1.89 2.81 -5.16
CA THR A 62 0.99 3.98 -5.08
C THR A 62 1.59 5.12 -4.25
N LYS A 63 0.81 6.20 -4.04
CA LYS A 63 1.23 7.36 -3.24
C LYS A 63 1.61 7.00 -1.80
N ASN A 64 0.93 6.04 -1.19
CA ASN A 64 1.08 5.75 0.24
C ASN A 64 2.46 5.17 0.59
N PRO A 65 2.92 4.06 -0.04
CA PRO A 65 4.26 3.52 0.24
C PRO A 65 5.39 4.54 0.02
N ARG A 66 5.25 5.44 -0.95
CA ARG A 66 6.23 6.50 -1.23
C ARG A 66 6.32 7.52 -0.09
N ILE A 67 5.18 7.99 0.41
CA ILE A 67 5.15 8.91 1.56
C ILE A 67 5.64 8.21 2.82
N THR A 68 5.26 6.95 3.04
CA THR A 68 5.79 6.16 4.15
C THR A 68 7.31 6.03 4.09
N ALA A 69 7.88 5.80 2.90
CA ALA A 69 9.33 5.76 2.72
C ALA A 69 9.98 7.11 3.07
N ASP A 70 9.39 8.22 2.65
CA ASP A 70 9.90 9.56 2.96
C ASP A 70 9.85 9.89 4.46
N GLU A 71 8.74 9.57 5.13
CA GLU A 71 8.64 9.77 6.57
C GLU A 71 9.58 8.87 7.35
N LEU A 72 9.75 7.62 6.90
CA LEU A 72 10.62 6.66 7.57
C LEU A 72 12.09 7.03 7.40
N SER A 73 12.49 7.47 6.20
CA SER A 73 13.82 8.02 5.94
C SER A 73 14.09 9.23 6.83
N GLU A 74 13.16 10.19 6.88
CA GLU A 74 13.32 11.41 7.65
C GLU A 74 13.41 11.16 9.17
N LYS A 75 12.63 10.22 9.70
CA LYS A 75 12.63 9.88 11.13
C LYS A 75 13.81 9.02 11.55
N SER A 76 14.26 8.12 10.68
CA SER A 76 15.28 7.13 11.03
C SER A 76 16.70 7.51 10.60
N GLY A 77 16.83 8.38 9.59
CA GLY A 77 18.11 8.75 8.98
C GLY A 77 18.66 7.72 7.98
N PHE A 78 18.00 6.57 7.80
CA PHE A 78 18.40 5.54 6.83
C PHE A 78 17.85 5.80 5.43
N ASP A 79 18.54 5.30 4.42
CA ASP A 79 17.97 5.19 3.07
C ASP A 79 16.81 4.19 3.08
N VAL A 80 15.72 4.57 2.42
CA VAL A 80 14.51 3.73 2.30
C VAL A 80 14.20 3.46 0.85
N TYR A 81 14.02 2.17 0.52
CA TYR A 81 13.75 1.69 -0.82
C TYR A 81 12.39 0.98 -0.89
N VAL A 82 11.64 1.21 -1.96
CA VAL A 82 10.36 0.56 -2.24
C VAL A 82 10.39 0.02 -3.67
N PRO A 83 10.78 -1.25 -3.87
CA PRO A 83 10.79 -1.85 -5.20
C PRO A 83 9.36 -2.04 -5.72
N ASP A 84 9.16 -1.86 -7.02
CA ASP A 84 7.93 -2.24 -7.69
C ASP A 84 7.88 -3.75 -7.90
N LEU A 85 7.14 -4.44 -7.03
CA LEU A 85 7.03 -5.90 -7.04
C LEU A 85 6.20 -6.45 -8.22
N PHE A 86 5.45 -5.60 -8.91
CA PHE A 86 4.50 -6.01 -9.96
C PHE A 86 4.83 -5.41 -11.33
N ASP A 87 5.99 -4.78 -11.48
CA ASP A 87 6.47 -4.20 -12.75
C ASP A 87 5.41 -3.33 -13.45
N GLY A 88 4.77 -2.45 -12.68
CA GLY A 88 3.70 -1.57 -13.15
C GLY A 88 2.33 -2.23 -13.35
N ASP A 89 2.20 -3.56 -13.29
CA ASP A 89 0.90 -4.26 -13.34
C ASP A 89 0.35 -4.45 -11.92
N ALA A 90 0.32 -3.42 -11.08
CA ALA A 90 -0.31 -3.51 -9.75
C ALA A 90 -1.85 -3.37 -9.83
N VAL A 91 -2.56 -3.95 -8.86
CA VAL A 91 -4.03 -3.86 -8.79
C VAL A 91 -4.47 -2.42 -8.52
N ALA A 92 -5.56 -1.99 -9.15
CA ALA A 92 -6.13 -0.66 -8.92
C ALA A 92 -6.76 -0.55 -7.51
N THR A 93 -6.49 0.54 -6.80
CA THR A 93 -7.04 0.81 -5.46
C THR A 93 -8.55 1.01 -5.43
N SER A 94 -9.19 1.22 -6.58
CA SER A 94 -10.65 1.25 -6.72
C SER A 94 -11.32 -0.05 -6.28
N LEU A 95 -10.60 -1.18 -6.30
CA LEU A 95 -11.09 -2.46 -5.83
C LEU A 95 -11.56 -2.43 -4.37
N LEU A 96 -10.95 -1.57 -3.54
CA LEU A 96 -11.31 -1.42 -2.13
C LEU A 96 -12.75 -0.90 -1.94
N LYS A 97 -13.32 -0.23 -2.94
CA LYS A 97 -14.73 0.24 -2.89
C LYS A 97 -15.75 -0.90 -2.98
N ASP A 98 -15.35 -2.02 -3.56
CA ASP A 98 -16.21 -3.19 -3.68
C ASP A 98 -16.03 -4.16 -2.49
N MET A 99 -15.11 -3.87 -1.56
CA MET A 99 -14.86 -4.66 -0.36
C MET A 99 -15.80 -4.23 0.78
N PRO A 100 -16.21 -5.15 1.67
CA PRO A 100 -16.89 -4.78 2.90
C PRO A 100 -16.00 -3.86 3.76
N GLU A 101 -16.60 -2.84 4.36
CA GLU A 101 -15.89 -1.84 5.17
C GLU A 101 -15.28 -2.46 6.44
N VAL A 102 -15.98 -3.43 7.03
CA VAL A 102 -15.56 -4.13 8.25
C VAL A 102 -15.40 -5.64 7.98
N PRO A 103 -14.25 -6.24 8.30
CA PRO A 103 -14.07 -7.68 8.25
C PRO A 103 -15.13 -8.40 9.10
N GLY A 104 -15.84 -9.36 8.52
CA GLY A 104 -16.86 -10.15 9.23
C GLY A 104 -18.26 -9.53 9.29
N GLU A 105 -18.49 -8.40 8.63
CA GLU A 105 -19.84 -7.84 8.47
C GLU A 105 -20.77 -8.85 7.77
N LYS A 106 -21.94 -9.11 8.37
CA LYS A 106 -22.92 -10.06 7.81
C LYS A 106 -23.61 -9.44 6.60
N GLN A 107 -23.00 -9.59 5.43
CA GLN A 107 -23.63 -9.18 4.18
C GLN A 107 -24.70 -10.18 3.72
N SER A 108 -25.72 -9.67 3.02
CA SER A 108 -26.74 -10.48 2.35
C SER A 108 -26.09 -11.40 1.31
N ILE A 109 -26.73 -12.53 1.00
CA ILE A 109 -26.23 -13.51 0.00
C ILE A 109 -26.08 -12.84 -1.37
N GLY A 110 -27.02 -11.98 -1.76
CA GLY A 110 -26.95 -11.24 -3.03
C GLY A 110 -25.78 -10.27 -3.10
N THR A 111 -25.50 -9.54 -2.02
CA THR A 111 -24.33 -8.65 -1.92
C THR A 111 -23.04 -9.46 -2.01
N LYS A 112 -22.93 -10.57 -1.28
CA LYS A 112 -21.75 -11.46 -1.32
C LYS A 112 -21.51 -12.04 -2.72
N LEU A 113 -22.57 -12.46 -3.41
CA LEU A 113 -22.45 -12.99 -4.77
C LEU A 113 -21.98 -11.92 -5.76
N SER A 114 -22.51 -10.69 -5.65
CA SER A 114 -22.09 -9.55 -6.46
C SER A 114 -20.62 -9.18 -6.22
N VAL A 115 -20.20 -9.07 -4.94
CA VAL A 115 -18.81 -8.80 -4.56
C VAL A 115 -17.89 -9.92 -5.06
N ALA A 116 -18.24 -11.18 -4.83
CA ALA A 116 -17.44 -12.31 -5.30
C ALA A 116 -17.30 -12.32 -6.83
N GLY A 117 -18.38 -12.04 -7.56
CA GLY A 117 -18.34 -11.90 -9.02
C GLY A 117 -17.37 -10.81 -9.48
N LYS A 118 -17.47 -9.61 -8.89
CA LYS A 118 -16.55 -8.50 -9.19
C LYS A 118 -15.10 -8.80 -8.84
N LEU A 119 -14.85 -9.42 -7.68
CA LEU A 119 -13.50 -9.81 -7.27
C LEU A 119 -12.92 -10.85 -8.23
N LEU A 120 -13.70 -11.86 -8.62
CA LEU A 120 -13.26 -12.86 -9.59
C LEU A 120 -12.93 -12.23 -10.95
N THR A 121 -13.74 -11.29 -11.44
CA THR A 121 -13.46 -10.63 -12.72
C THR A 121 -12.27 -9.66 -12.64
N SER A 122 -12.11 -8.94 -11.53
CA SER A 122 -11.07 -7.90 -11.39
C SER A 122 -9.72 -8.47 -10.97
N LEU A 123 -9.69 -9.43 -10.02
CA LEU A 123 -8.47 -10.04 -9.52
C LEU A 123 -8.13 -11.36 -10.23
N GLY A 124 -9.09 -12.09 -10.78
CA GLY A 124 -8.86 -13.42 -11.36
C GLY A 124 -7.77 -13.41 -12.45
N PRO A 125 -7.87 -12.58 -13.50
CA PRO A 125 -6.85 -12.49 -14.53
C PRO A 125 -5.48 -12.04 -13.99
N TRP A 126 -5.48 -11.10 -13.04
CA TRP A 126 -4.26 -10.58 -12.44
C TRP A 126 -3.55 -11.64 -11.59
N LEU A 127 -4.31 -12.37 -10.75
CA LEU A 127 -3.83 -13.50 -9.99
C LEU A 127 -3.32 -14.60 -10.90
N PHE A 128 -3.96 -14.87 -12.04
CA PHE A 128 -3.44 -15.87 -12.98
C PHE A 128 -2.07 -15.48 -13.55
N ARG A 129 -1.83 -14.18 -13.83
CA ARG A 129 -0.54 -13.69 -14.33
C ARG A 129 0.56 -13.67 -13.25
N HIS A 130 0.20 -13.42 -11.99
CA HIS A 130 1.16 -13.19 -10.90
C HIS A 130 1.23 -14.30 -9.84
N ARG A 131 0.29 -15.24 -9.84
CA ARG A 131 0.40 -16.46 -9.03
C ARG A 131 1.53 -17.26 -9.64
N GLN A 132 2.59 -17.43 -8.87
CA GLN A 132 3.68 -18.33 -9.25
C GLN A 132 3.09 -19.72 -9.54
N ALA A 133 3.49 -20.28 -10.69
CA ALA A 133 3.17 -21.65 -11.06
C ALA A 133 3.76 -22.64 -10.05
#